data_AF-A0A2D4INB6-F1
#
_entry.id   AF-A0A2D4INB6-F1
#
_cell.length_a   1.000
_cell.length_b   1.000
_cell.length_c   1.000
_cell.angle_alpha   90.00
_cell.angle_beta   90.00
_cell.angle_gamma   90.00
#
_symmetry.space_group_name_H-M   'P 1'
#
loop_
_entity.id
_entity.type
_entity.pdbx_description
1 polymer ?
#
loop_
_entity_poly.entity_id
_entity_poly.type
_entity_poly.pdbx_seq_one_letter_code
_entity_poly.pdbx_strand_id
1 'polypeptide(L)'
;RLLWVYVIRIKCESNTVTQSRLMGIVSALFPKGSRSVVPRDTPLNIFVKIIQFIAQERLDFAMKEIIFDLLSVGKSPKTFAINPERMNIGLRVFLVIADSLQQKDGEPPMPTTGVVLPSGNTLRVKKIFLNKTLTDEEAKVIGMSIYYPQVRKALDSILRHLDKEVGRPMCMTSVQMTNKEPEDMITGERKPKIDLFRTCIAAIPRLIPDGMSRNDLIELLARLTIHMDEELRALAFNTLQALMLDFPDWREDVLSGFVYFIVREVTDLHPTLLDNAVKMLVQLISQWKQAVQIQNKNQETQRGITNGSAPTLSLERTPYSNVFH
;
A
#
# COMPACT_ATOMS: atom_id res chain seq x y z
N ARG A 1 -3.84 32.45 -1.09
CA ARG A 1 -4.10 33.49 -2.12
C ARG A 1 -2.82 33.95 -2.84
N LEU A 2 -1.66 34.04 -2.18
CA LEU A 2 -0.36 34.32 -2.84
C LEU A 2 0.20 33.14 -3.66
N LEU A 3 0.05 31.90 -3.17
CA LEU A 3 0.30 30.67 -3.96
C LEU A 3 -0.50 30.64 -5.27
N TRP A 4 -1.70 31.24 -5.28
CA TRP A 4 -2.64 31.25 -6.41
C TRP A 4 -2.21 32.16 -7.56
N VAL A 5 -1.76 33.37 -7.26
CA VAL A 5 -1.25 34.32 -8.26
C VAL A 5 0.04 33.79 -8.89
N TYR A 6 0.80 32.98 -8.14
CA TYR A 6 2.06 32.42 -8.56
C TYR A 6 1.92 31.21 -9.50
N VAL A 7 0.94 30.35 -9.22
CA VAL A 7 0.68 29.12 -9.98
C VAL A 7 0.08 29.41 -11.36
N ILE A 8 -0.76 30.44 -11.50
CA ILE A 8 -1.35 30.83 -12.80
C ILE A 8 -0.31 31.45 -13.76
N ARG A 9 0.83 31.96 -13.26
CA ARG A 9 1.94 32.46 -14.10
C ARG A 9 2.86 31.37 -14.67
N ILE A 10 2.72 30.11 -14.23
CA ILE A 10 3.59 28.98 -14.64
C ILE A 10 3.53 28.68 -16.14
N LYS A 11 2.48 29.10 -16.86
CA LYS A 11 2.38 28.90 -18.32
C LYS A 11 3.12 29.98 -19.15
N CYS A 12 3.70 31.02 -18.53
CA CYS A 12 4.36 32.14 -19.25
C CYS A 12 5.75 32.52 -18.72
N GLU A 13 6.34 31.77 -17.79
CA GLU A 13 7.69 32.01 -17.25
C GLU A 13 8.71 30.98 -17.79
N SER A 14 10.00 31.32 -17.82
CA SER A 14 11.04 30.39 -18.25
C SER A 14 11.14 29.19 -17.28
N ASN A 15 11.40 27.99 -17.83
CA ASN A 15 11.48 26.75 -17.05
C ASN A 15 12.45 26.84 -15.86
N THR A 16 13.55 27.60 -15.99
CA THR A 16 14.54 27.81 -14.93
C THR A 16 13.99 28.61 -13.76
N VAL A 17 13.22 29.67 -14.02
CA VAL A 17 12.60 30.50 -12.99
C VAL A 17 11.55 29.69 -12.23
N THR A 18 10.69 28.94 -12.93
CA THR A 18 9.70 28.07 -12.29
C THR A 18 10.36 27.03 -11.38
N GLN A 19 11.46 26.42 -11.82
CA GLN A 19 12.19 25.41 -11.04
C GLN A 19 12.80 25.99 -9.75
N SER A 20 13.49 27.14 -9.83
CA SER A 20 14.05 27.80 -8.63
C SER A 20 12.98 28.15 -7.60
N ARG A 21 11.82 28.59 -8.09
CA ARG A 21 10.67 28.95 -7.27
C ARG A 21 10.02 27.75 -6.59
N LEU A 22 9.81 26.66 -7.33
CA LEU A 22 9.34 25.39 -6.77
C LEU A 22 10.31 24.85 -5.73
N MET A 23 11.63 24.93 -5.99
CA MET A 23 12.65 24.55 -5.01
C MET A 23 12.57 25.40 -3.73
N GLY A 24 12.25 26.69 -3.83
CA GLY A 24 12.00 27.55 -2.68
C GLY A 24 10.83 27.08 -1.82
N ILE A 25 9.70 26.72 -2.47
CA ILE A 25 8.52 26.17 -1.78
C ILE A 25 8.85 24.83 -1.12
N VAL A 26 9.49 23.91 -1.86
CA VAL A 26 9.88 22.59 -1.35
C VAL A 26 10.83 22.71 -0.17
N SER A 27 11.82 23.61 -0.24
CA SER A 27 12.79 23.82 0.84
C SER A 27 12.13 24.44 2.09
N ALA A 28 11.06 25.22 1.92
CA ALA A 28 10.28 25.75 3.04
C ALA A 28 9.42 24.67 3.71
N LEU A 29 8.78 23.79 2.92
CA LEU A 29 7.91 22.72 3.43
C LEU A 29 8.70 21.52 3.98
N PHE A 30 9.83 21.19 3.35
CA PHE A 30 10.68 20.04 3.63
C PHE A 30 12.16 20.45 3.77
N PRO A 31 12.54 21.22 4.81
CA PRO A 31 13.92 21.69 4.96
C PRO A 31 14.95 20.55 4.94
N LYS A 32 15.99 20.66 4.12
CA LYS A 32 17.03 19.61 4.03
C LYS A 32 17.72 19.45 5.40
N GLY A 33 17.87 18.20 5.85
CA GLY A 33 18.46 17.86 7.15
C GLY A 33 17.49 17.86 8.33
N SER A 34 16.26 18.38 8.18
CA SER A 34 15.22 18.22 9.19
C SER A 34 14.56 16.85 9.11
N ARG A 35 14.22 16.27 10.27
CA ARG A 35 13.46 15.00 10.35
C ARG A 35 11.94 15.19 10.22
N SER A 36 11.47 16.41 10.41
CA SER A 36 10.03 16.76 10.38
C SER A 36 9.68 17.60 9.15
N VAL A 37 8.37 17.71 8.90
CA VAL A 37 7.79 18.63 7.91
C VAL A 37 7.35 19.95 8.54
N VAL A 38 7.20 20.99 7.72
CA VAL A 38 6.80 22.33 8.17
C VAL A 38 5.59 22.81 7.38
N PRO A 39 4.50 23.26 8.05
CA PRO A 39 4.28 23.32 9.50
C PRO A 39 3.95 21.95 10.14
N ARG A 40 4.37 21.72 11.39
CA ARG A 40 4.18 20.43 12.09
C ARG A 40 2.71 20.11 12.38
N ASP A 41 1.89 21.14 12.62
CA ASP A 41 0.46 20.98 12.94
C ASP A 41 -0.42 20.77 11.70
N THR A 42 0.19 20.78 10.51
CA THR A 42 -0.53 20.60 9.25
C THR A 42 -0.76 19.12 8.98
N PRO A 43 -2.01 18.67 8.71
CA PRO A 43 -2.28 17.28 8.37
C PRO A 43 -1.48 16.82 7.14
N LEU A 44 -0.89 15.62 7.21
CA LEU A 44 -0.04 15.06 6.13
C LEU A 44 -0.71 15.09 4.75
N ASN A 45 -2.04 14.93 4.71
CA ASN A 45 -2.83 14.96 3.46
C ASN A 45 -2.73 16.29 2.70
N ILE A 46 -2.44 17.41 3.37
CA ILE A 46 -2.27 18.70 2.72
C ILE A 46 -0.96 18.72 1.93
N PHE A 47 0.13 18.21 2.51
CA PHE A 47 1.40 18.04 1.81
C PHE A 47 1.26 17.11 0.60
N VAL A 48 0.51 16.01 0.76
CA VAL A 48 0.22 15.08 -0.33
C VAL A 48 -0.46 15.80 -1.51
N LYS A 49 -1.48 16.61 -1.23
CA LYS A 49 -2.21 17.37 -2.28
C LYS A 49 -1.33 18.43 -2.96
N ILE A 50 -0.46 19.12 -2.20
CA ILE A 50 0.46 20.10 -2.77
C ILE A 50 1.40 19.42 -3.77
N ILE A 51 2.00 18.28 -3.40
CA ILE A 51 2.94 17.58 -4.27
C ILE A 51 2.22 16.93 -5.46
N GLN A 52 1.00 16.39 -5.27
CA GLN A 52 0.17 15.89 -6.37
C GLN A 52 -0.06 16.97 -7.43
N PHE A 53 -0.37 18.20 -7.00
CA PHE A 53 -0.55 19.33 -7.91
C PHE A 53 0.74 19.71 -8.64
N ILE A 54 1.89 19.71 -7.96
CA ILE A 54 3.19 19.95 -8.60
C ILE A 54 3.49 18.85 -9.64
N ALA A 55 3.20 17.59 -9.32
CA ALA A 55 3.48 16.45 -10.18
C ALA A 55 2.67 16.45 -11.49
N GLN A 56 1.48 17.07 -11.49
CA GLN A 56 0.66 17.21 -12.69
C GLN A 56 1.31 18.11 -13.73
N GLU A 57 1.90 19.22 -13.29
CA GLU A 57 2.56 20.17 -14.17
C GLU A 57 4.03 19.79 -14.44
N ARG A 58 4.71 19.17 -13.46
CA ARG A 58 6.15 18.86 -13.49
C ARG A 58 6.47 17.53 -12.79
N LEU A 59 6.06 16.42 -13.41
CA LEU A 59 6.26 15.07 -12.88
C LEU A 59 7.73 14.77 -12.53
N ASP A 60 8.68 15.03 -13.44
CA ASP A 60 10.10 14.71 -13.22
C ASP A 60 10.68 15.45 -12.00
N PHE A 61 10.30 16.73 -11.84
CA PHE A 61 10.68 17.52 -10.68
C PHE A 61 10.10 16.95 -9.39
N ALA A 62 8.79 16.65 -9.36
CA ALA A 62 8.14 16.08 -8.18
C ALA A 62 8.75 14.73 -7.77
N MET A 63 9.06 13.88 -8.75
CA MET A 63 9.65 12.56 -8.51
C MET A 63 11.09 12.66 -7.98
N LYS A 64 11.97 13.37 -8.68
CA LYS A 64 13.41 13.41 -8.37
C LYS A 64 13.77 14.34 -7.22
N GLU A 65 13.15 15.52 -7.15
CA GLU A 65 13.52 16.54 -6.15
C GLU A 65 12.73 16.42 -4.85
N ILE A 66 11.51 15.84 -4.90
CA ILE A 66 10.65 15.75 -3.72
C ILE A 66 10.53 14.29 -3.24
N ILE A 67 9.96 13.40 -4.04
CA ILE A 67 9.62 12.04 -3.58
C ILE A 67 10.88 11.23 -3.26
N PHE A 68 11.93 11.33 -4.08
CA PHE A 68 13.19 10.66 -3.79
C PHE A 68 13.88 11.18 -2.52
N ASP A 69 13.82 12.49 -2.24
CA ASP A 69 14.33 13.05 -0.99
C ASP A 69 13.52 12.55 0.22
N LEU A 70 12.18 12.61 0.13
CA LEU A 70 11.27 12.18 1.19
C LEU A 70 11.43 10.69 1.52
N LEU A 71 11.62 9.85 0.51
CA LEU A 71 11.85 8.41 0.67
C LEU A 71 13.32 8.04 0.94
N SER A 72 14.23 9.02 0.88
CA SER A 72 15.68 8.81 1.03
C SER A 72 16.26 7.79 0.03
N VAL A 73 15.80 7.87 -1.22
CA VAL A 73 16.28 7.05 -2.34
C VAL A 73 17.77 7.29 -2.57
N GLY A 74 18.52 6.21 -2.83
CA GLY A 74 19.95 6.28 -3.18
C GLY A 74 20.89 6.55 -2.00
N LYS A 75 20.40 6.69 -0.77
CA LYS A 75 21.25 6.78 0.43
C LYS A 75 21.86 5.42 0.76
N SER A 76 23.13 5.43 1.17
CA SER A 76 23.81 4.22 1.62
C SER A 76 23.24 3.73 2.96
N PRO A 77 23.33 2.43 3.28
CA PRO A 77 22.83 1.89 4.55
C PRO A 77 23.37 2.61 5.80
N LYS A 78 24.58 3.17 5.73
CA LYS A 78 25.20 3.92 6.85
C LYS A 78 24.59 5.31 7.07
N THR A 79 23.98 5.89 6.03
CA THR A 79 23.42 7.26 6.05
C THR A 79 21.89 7.26 5.99
N PHE A 80 21.28 6.08 5.82
CA PHE A 80 19.84 5.91 5.82
C PHE A 80 19.29 6.11 7.24
N ALA A 81 18.28 6.96 7.35
CA ALA A 81 17.60 7.24 8.60
C ALA A 81 16.10 7.29 8.34
N ILE A 82 15.32 6.63 9.20
CA ILE A 82 13.86 6.64 9.12
C ILE A 82 13.34 8.01 9.57
N ASN A 83 12.64 8.69 8.65
CA ASN A 83 11.93 9.94 8.90
C ASN A 83 10.44 9.70 8.64
N PRO A 84 9.66 9.27 9.66
CA PRO A 84 8.35 8.71 9.43
C PRO A 84 7.38 9.62 8.69
N GLU A 85 7.27 10.88 9.10
CA GLU A 85 6.37 11.85 8.47
C GLU A 85 6.69 12.07 6.99
N ARG A 86 7.98 12.28 6.67
CA ARG A 86 8.46 12.53 5.31
C ARG A 86 8.23 11.33 4.41
N MET A 87 8.64 10.14 4.87
CA MET A 87 8.48 8.91 4.13
C MET A 87 7.01 8.56 3.91
N ASN A 88 6.15 8.85 4.91
CA ASN A 88 4.71 8.63 4.81
C ASN A 88 4.09 9.52 3.71
N ILE A 89 4.45 10.81 3.68
CA ILE A 89 4.04 11.72 2.61
C ILE A 89 4.57 11.22 1.26
N GLY A 90 5.87 10.91 1.15
CA GLY A 90 6.49 10.49 -0.10
C GLY A 90 5.82 9.25 -0.71
N LEU A 91 5.53 8.25 0.12
CA LEU A 91 4.89 7.01 -0.32
C LEU A 91 3.43 7.24 -0.74
N ARG A 92 2.66 8.03 0.03
CA ARG A 92 1.27 8.35 -0.31
C ARG A 92 1.18 9.16 -1.60
N VAL A 93 2.05 10.15 -1.76
CA VAL A 93 2.13 10.96 -2.99
C VAL A 93 2.43 10.06 -4.19
N PHE A 94 3.40 9.17 -4.08
CA PHE A 94 3.75 8.24 -5.16
C PHE A 94 2.53 7.43 -5.63
N LEU A 95 1.81 6.81 -4.68
CA LEU A 95 0.64 6.00 -4.99
C LEU A 95 -0.49 6.83 -5.62
N VAL A 96 -0.74 8.03 -5.10
CA VAL A 96 -1.76 8.95 -5.63
C VAL A 96 -1.42 9.42 -7.05
N ILE A 97 -0.15 9.71 -7.34
CA ILE A 97 0.31 10.08 -8.69
C ILE A 97 0.13 8.89 -9.64
N ALA A 98 0.58 7.70 -9.24
CA ALA A 98 0.47 6.50 -10.07
C ALA A 98 -1.01 6.17 -10.39
N ASP A 99 -1.90 6.32 -9.41
CA ASP A 99 -3.34 6.13 -9.58
C ASP A 99 -3.94 7.20 -10.52
N SER A 100 -3.62 8.47 -10.32
CA SER A 100 -4.09 9.59 -11.18
C SER A 100 -3.68 9.39 -12.65
N LEU A 101 -2.43 8.98 -12.90
CA LEU A 101 -1.92 8.73 -14.24
C LEU A 101 -2.58 7.52 -14.91
N GLN A 102 -2.94 6.48 -14.15
CA GLN A 102 -3.63 5.29 -14.67
C GLN A 102 -5.11 5.54 -14.96
N GLN A 103 -5.80 6.28 -14.09
CA GLN A 103 -7.22 6.60 -14.29
C GLN A 103 -7.43 7.62 -15.41
N LYS A 104 -6.36 8.28 -15.90
CA LYS A 104 -6.43 9.44 -16.79
C LYS A 104 -7.39 10.51 -16.27
N ASP A 105 -7.53 10.59 -14.94
CA ASP A 105 -8.39 11.56 -14.30
C ASP A 105 -7.88 12.96 -14.66
N GLY A 106 -8.80 13.79 -15.15
CA GLY A 106 -8.55 15.21 -15.36
C GLY A 106 -8.23 15.93 -14.04
N GLU A 107 -7.89 17.22 -14.13
CA GLU A 107 -7.39 18.04 -13.02
C GLU A 107 -8.11 17.80 -11.67
N PRO A 108 -7.37 17.58 -10.58
CA PRO A 108 -7.95 17.27 -9.29
C PRO A 108 -8.70 18.50 -8.77
N PRO A 109 -9.87 18.30 -8.15
CA PRO A 109 -10.60 19.41 -7.58
C PRO A 109 -9.78 20.04 -6.46
N MET A 110 -9.72 21.36 -6.55
CA MET A 110 -9.12 22.28 -5.61
C MET A 110 -9.30 21.90 -4.13
N PRO A 111 -8.25 21.96 -3.29
CA PRO A 111 -8.44 21.85 -1.84
C PRO A 111 -9.19 23.09 -1.33
N THR A 112 -10.47 22.91 -1.04
CA THR A 112 -11.34 23.93 -0.45
C THR A 112 -11.01 24.14 1.03
N THR A 113 -10.52 25.33 1.38
CA THR A 113 -10.58 25.86 2.75
C THR A 113 -12.04 26.18 3.08
N GLY A 114 -12.61 25.49 4.06
CA GLY A 114 -14.05 25.25 4.17
C GLY A 114 -14.99 26.43 4.41
N VAL A 115 -16.24 26.24 3.97
CA VAL A 115 -17.50 26.40 4.72
C VAL A 115 -18.43 25.33 4.14
N VAL A 116 -18.87 24.35 4.94
CA VAL A 116 -19.87 23.36 4.51
C VAL A 116 -21.23 24.01 4.65
N LEU A 117 -21.92 24.27 3.53
CA LEU A 117 -23.36 24.51 3.50
C LEU A 117 -24.08 23.18 3.21
N PRO A 118 -25.24 22.90 3.84
CA PRO A 118 -25.94 21.64 3.68
C PRO A 118 -26.71 21.67 2.36
N SER A 119 -26.11 21.14 1.30
CA SER A 119 -26.83 20.79 0.09
C SER A 119 -26.24 19.51 -0.49
N GLY A 120 -26.72 18.39 0.05
CA GLY A 120 -27.55 17.47 -0.74
C GLY A 120 -26.93 16.70 -1.90
N ASN A 121 -25.62 16.72 -2.11
CA ASN A 121 -24.96 15.74 -2.97
C ASN A 121 -23.70 15.24 -2.28
N THR A 122 -23.84 14.15 -1.54
CA THR A 122 -22.72 13.33 -1.12
C THR A 122 -22.02 12.84 -2.39
N LEU A 123 -20.94 13.55 -2.77
CA LEU A 123 -19.87 12.97 -3.55
C LEU A 123 -19.48 11.71 -2.77
N ARG A 124 -20.01 10.57 -3.20
CA ARG A 124 -19.51 9.26 -2.78
C ARG A 124 -18.05 9.31 -3.13
N VAL A 125 -17.21 9.57 -2.12
CA VAL A 125 -15.77 9.48 -2.21
C VAL A 125 -15.52 8.03 -2.58
N LYS A 126 -15.42 7.74 -3.88
CA LYS A 126 -14.89 6.49 -4.38
C LYS A 126 -13.40 6.54 -4.05
N LYS A 127 -13.07 6.30 -2.78
CA LYS A 127 -11.75 5.80 -2.38
C LYS A 127 -11.67 4.39 -2.92
N ILE A 128 -11.43 4.27 -4.21
CA ILE A 128 -10.98 3.04 -4.82
C ILE A 128 -9.64 3.41 -5.42
N PHE A 129 -8.61 3.44 -4.57
CA PHE A 129 -7.27 3.21 -5.09
C PHE A 129 -7.35 1.94 -5.95
N LEU A 130 -6.71 1.94 -7.12
CA LEU A 130 -6.61 0.71 -7.90
C LEU A 130 -5.96 -0.36 -7.01
N ASN A 131 -6.74 -1.39 -6.64
CA ASN A 131 -6.28 -2.52 -5.83
C ASN A 131 -5.31 -3.43 -6.59
N LYS A 132 -5.09 -3.18 -7.90
CA LYS A 132 -4.23 -3.98 -8.76
C LYS A 132 -2.79 -3.51 -8.69
N THR A 133 -1.85 -4.44 -8.55
CA THR A 133 -0.40 -4.16 -8.53
C THR A 133 0.07 -3.33 -9.73
N LEU A 134 0.96 -2.36 -9.48
CA LEU A 134 1.64 -1.63 -10.55
C LEU A 134 2.72 -2.53 -11.13
N THR A 135 2.53 -3.06 -12.33
CA THR A 135 3.60 -3.83 -12.98
C THR A 135 4.61 -2.89 -13.64
N ASP A 136 5.83 -3.38 -13.92
CA ASP A 136 6.83 -2.60 -14.65
C ASP A 136 6.32 -2.14 -16.03
N GLU A 137 5.50 -2.97 -16.69
CA GLU A 137 4.87 -2.60 -17.97
C GLU A 137 3.80 -1.52 -17.78
N GLU A 138 2.95 -1.63 -16.76
CA GLU A 138 1.99 -0.57 -16.44
C GLU A 138 2.70 0.75 -16.06
N ALA A 139 3.82 0.66 -15.33
CA ALA A 139 4.65 1.82 -14.98
C ALA A 139 5.25 2.46 -16.24
N LYS A 140 5.67 1.65 -17.23
CA LYS A 140 6.15 2.14 -18.53
C LYS A 140 5.06 2.85 -19.32
N VAL A 141 3.84 2.31 -19.35
CA VAL A 141 2.69 2.93 -20.04
C VAL A 141 2.36 4.31 -19.47
N ILE A 142 2.46 4.49 -18.16
CA ILE A 142 2.18 5.79 -17.51
C ILE A 142 3.40 6.71 -17.39
N GLY A 143 4.54 6.37 -17.99
CA GLY A 143 5.76 7.18 -17.95
C GLY A 143 6.50 7.20 -16.60
N MET A 144 6.26 6.22 -15.73
CA MET A 144 6.84 6.09 -14.40
C MET A 144 8.00 5.08 -14.30
N SER A 145 8.37 4.43 -15.41
CA SER A 145 9.35 3.33 -15.46
C SER A 145 10.71 3.65 -14.84
N ILE A 146 11.19 4.89 -14.96
CA ILE A 146 12.50 5.29 -14.42
C ILE A 146 12.47 5.50 -12.90
N TYR A 147 11.30 5.74 -12.32
CA TYR A 147 11.16 6.01 -10.89
C TYR A 147 10.67 4.80 -10.11
N TYR A 148 9.82 3.98 -10.73
CA TYR A 148 9.14 2.86 -10.08
C TYR A 148 10.12 1.89 -9.38
N PRO A 149 11.21 1.41 -10.02
CA PRO A 149 12.18 0.53 -9.36
C PRO A 149 12.88 1.17 -8.16
N GLN A 150 13.16 2.47 -8.22
CA GLN A 150 13.82 3.20 -7.14
C GLN A 150 12.92 3.31 -5.89
N VAL A 151 11.62 3.54 -6.12
CA VAL A 151 10.63 3.60 -5.04
C VAL A 151 10.42 2.22 -4.42
N ARG A 152 10.39 1.14 -5.21
CA ARG A 152 10.33 -0.24 -4.70
C ARG A 152 11.52 -0.59 -3.80
N LYS A 153 12.74 -0.19 -4.18
CA LYS A 153 13.95 -0.38 -3.36
C LYS A 153 13.93 0.46 -2.08
N ALA A 154 13.42 1.68 -2.15
CA ALA A 154 13.26 2.51 -0.95
C ALA A 154 12.22 1.91 0.01
N LEU A 155 11.09 1.40 -0.50
CA LEU A 155 10.09 0.71 0.31
C LEU A 155 10.70 -0.52 1.02
N ASP A 156 11.50 -1.31 0.33
CA ASP A 156 12.24 -2.44 0.91
C ASP A 156 13.09 -2.00 2.11
N SER A 157 13.94 -0.98 1.91
CA SER A 157 14.78 -0.45 2.98
C SER A 157 13.96 0.05 4.16
N ILE A 158 12.85 0.77 3.89
CA ILE A 158 11.95 1.27 4.94
C ILE A 158 11.35 0.10 5.73
N LEU A 159 10.79 -0.90 5.05
CA LEU A 159 10.18 -2.07 5.69
C LEU A 159 11.17 -2.81 6.61
N ARG A 160 12.41 -3.04 6.13
CA ARG A 160 13.45 -3.72 6.93
C ARG A 160 13.82 -2.96 8.19
N HIS A 161 13.93 -1.64 8.13
CA HIS A 161 14.24 -0.81 9.29
C HIS A 161 13.06 -0.76 10.27
N LEU A 162 11.83 -0.62 9.77
CA LEU A 162 10.63 -0.64 10.61
C LEU A 162 10.43 -1.99 11.29
N ASP A 163 10.64 -3.10 10.59
CA ASP A 163 10.57 -4.44 11.18
C ASP A 163 11.56 -4.61 12.33
N LYS A 164 12.79 -4.12 12.14
CA LYS A 164 13.83 -4.17 13.18
C LYS A 164 13.50 -3.33 14.41
N GLU A 165 12.97 -2.12 14.23
CA GLU A 165 12.78 -1.17 15.33
C GLU A 165 11.44 -1.31 16.04
N VAL A 166 10.37 -1.56 15.29
CA VAL A 166 8.99 -1.57 15.80
C VAL A 166 8.18 -2.78 15.34
N GLY A 167 8.69 -3.67 14.48
CA GLY A 167 7.99 -4.91 14.10
C GLY A 167 8.25 -6.04 15.08
N ARG A 168 9.39 -6.73 14.92
CA ARG A 168 9.76 -7.90 15.76
C ARG A 168 9.75 -7.61 17.26
N PRO A 169 10.28 -6.47 17.76
CA PRO A 169 10.29 -6.21 19.19
C PRO A 169 8.89 -6.08 19.79
N MET A 170 7.90 -5.68 18.98
CA MET A 170 6.52 -5.38 19.39
C MET A 170 5.52 -6.48 19.00
N CYS A 171 6.00 -7.70 18.74
CA CYS A 171 5.14 -8.88 18.61
C CYS A 171 4.63 -9.32 19.98
N MET A 172 3.37 -9.75 20.07
CA MET A 172 2.73 -10.17 21.33
C MET A 172 3.32 -11.46 21.93
N THR A 173 4.08 -12.22 21.13
CA THR A 173 4.85 -13.39 21.57
C THR A 173 6.19 -13.01 22.21
N SER A 174 6.61 -11.74 22.11
CA SER A 174 7.84 -11.24 22.71
C SER A 174 7.69 -11.13 24.23
N VAL A 175 8.61 -11.75 24.97
CA VAL A 175 8.68 -11.69 26.44
C VAL A 175 8.71 -10.25 26.96
N GLN A 176 9.28 -9.31 26.18
CA GLN A 176 9.36 -7.90 26.56
C GLN A 176 8.01 -7.17 26.52
N MET A 177 7.01 -7.75 25.85
CA MET A 177 5.67 -7.20 25.67
C MET A 177 4.64 -7.86 26.59
N THR A 178 5.01 -8.95 27.27
CA THR A 178 4.14 -9.63 28.24
C THR A 178 3.71 -8.65 29.35
N ASN A 179 2.40 -8.59 29.61
CA ASN A 179 1.76 -7.73 30.62
C ASN A 179 1.88 -6.21 30.39
N LYS A 180 2.14 -5.77 29.15
CA LYS A 180 2.14 -4.34 28.81
C LYS A 180 0.93 -4.00 27.96
N GLU A 181 0.31 -2.86 28.23
CA GLU A 181 -0.79 -2.39 27.41
C GLU A 181 -0.26 -1.75 26.10
N PRO A 182 -0.97 -1.92 24.97
CA PRO A 182 -0.60 -1.31 23.70
C PRO A 182 -0.45 0.21 23.78
N GLU A 183 -1.30 0.86 24.57
CA GLU A 183 -1.33 2.31 24.77
C GLU A 183 -0.02 2.85 25.35
N ASP A 184 0.62 2.09 26.25
CA ASP A 184 1.90 2.46 26.86
C ASP A 184 3.06 2.27 25.88
N MET A 185 2.97 1.22 25.05
CA MET A 185 4.06 0.83 24.15
C MET A 185 4.09 1.62 22.84
N ILE A 186 2.95 2.16 22.41
CA ILE A 186 2.76 2.92 21.17
C ILE A 186 2.82 4.43 21.48
N THR A 187 3.93 4.87 22.09
CA THR A 187 4.13 6.26 22.52
C THR A 187 5.42 6.86 21.94
N GLY A 188 5.56 8.18 22.07
CA GLY A 188 6.76 8.93 21.71
C GLY A 188 7.25 8.66 20.28
N GLU A 189 8.49 8.21 20.14
CA GLU A 189 9.15 7.99 18.85
C GLU A 189 8.66 6.73 18.10
N ARG A 190 7.92 5.83 18.75
CA ARG A 190 7.42 4.59 18.12
C ARG A 190 6.16 4.84 17.31
N LYS A 191 5.25 5.69 17.79
CA LYS A 191 3.95 5.94 17.15
C LYS A 191 4.10 6.40 15.68
N PRO A 192 4.92 7.40 15.34
CA PRO A 192 5.11 7.79 13.95
C PRO A 192 5.68 6.67 13.07
N LYS A 193 6.56 5.81 13.63
CA LYS A 193 7.14 4.66 12.92
C LYS A 193 6.08 3.60 12.62
N ILE A 194 5.18 3.32 13.57
CA ILE A 194 4.05 2.40 13.37
C ILE A 194 3.08 2.98 12.34
N ASP A 195 2.78 4.28 12.37
CA ASP A 195 1.94 4.93 11.37
C ASP A 195 2.53 4.86 9.95
N LEU A 196 3.86 5.01 9.84
CA LEU A 196 4.58 4.74 8.59
C LEU A 196 4.47 3.26 8.21
N PHE A 197 4.65 2.34 9.16
CA PHE A 197 4.60 0.90 8.89
C PHE A 197 3.25 0.49 8.34
N ARG A 198 2.15 0.94 8.94
CA ARG A 198 0.77 0.77 8.43
C ARG A 198 0.67 1.24 6.97
N THR A 199 1.22 2.42 6.67
CA THR A 199 1.21 2.98 5.31
C THR A 199 2.04 2.13 4.34
N CYS A 200 3.20 1.62 4.76
CA CYS A 200 4.02 0.71 3.96
C CYS A 200 3.32 -0.62 3.69
N ILE A 201 2.71 -1.25 4.71
CA ILE A 201 2.00 -2.52 4.56
C ILE A 201 0.79 -2.39 3.64
N ALA A 202 0.02 -1.32 3.77
CA ALA A 202 -1.10 -1.01 2.89
C ALA A 202 -0.67 -0.74 1.43
N ALA A 203 0.57 -0.31 1.21
CA ALA A 203 1.10 -0.05 -0.12
C ALA A 203 1.54 -1.31 -0.87
N ILE A 204 1.88 -2.40 -0.16
CA ILE A 204 2.49 -3.61 -0.74
C ILE A 204 1.69 -4.20 -1.92
N PRO A 205 0.36 -4.40 -1.85
CA PRO A 205 -0.39 -4.98 -2.97
C PRO A 205 -0.21 -4.19 -4.27
N ARG A 206 -0.03 -2.87 -4.13
CA ARG A 206 0.17 -1.96 -5.26
C ARG A 206 1.64 -1.79 -5.66
N LEU A 207 2.54 -1.85 -4.69
CA LEU A 207 3.97 -1.56 -4.80
C LEU A 207 4.75 -2.66 -4.07
N ILE A 208 5.01 -3.77 -4.77
CA ILE A 208 5.78 -4.89 -4.22
C ILE A 208 7.22 -4.42 -3.97
N PRO A 209 7.81 -4.61 -2.78
CA PRO A 209 9.20 -4.20 -2.54
C PRO A 209 10.17 -4.91 -3.49
N ASP A 210 11.30 -4.26 -3.78
CA ASP A 210 12.39 -4.81 -4.59
C ASP A 210 13.64 -4.93 -3.71
N GLY A 211 13.92 -6.16 -3.24
CA GLY A 211 15.05 -6.45 -2.35
C GLY A 211 14.79 -7.62 -1.39
N MET A 212 13.56 -7.77 -0.91
CA MET A 212 13.09 -8.91 -0.13
C MET A 212 12.70 -10.08 -1.03
N SER A 213 13.01 -11.30 -0.59
CA SER A 213 12.47 -12.49 -1.24
C SER A 213 10.95 -12.57 -1.02
N ARG A 214 10.25 -13.29 -1.89
CA ARG A 214 8.81 -13.57 -1.72
C ARG A 214 8.53 -14.16 -0.33
N ASN A 215 9.37 -15.11 0.09
CA ASN A 215 9.25 -15.78 1.39
C ASN A 215 9.50 -14.80 2.55
N ASP A 216 10.51 -13.93 2.45
CA ASP A 216 10.80 -12.92 3.49
C ASP A 216 9.62 -11.96 3.65
N LEU A 217 8.96 -11.59 2.55
CA LEU A 217 7.80 -10.71 2.56
C LEU A 217 6.59 -11.38 3.21
N ILE A 218 6.33 -12.65 2.87
CA ILE A 218 5.25 -13.43 3.48
C ILE A 218 5.52 -13.64 4.97
N GLU A 219 6.75 -13.96 5.36
CA GLU A 219 7.15 -14.13 6.76
C GLU A 219 6.99 -12.82 7.55
N LEU A 220 7.42 -11.68 6.98
CA LEU A 220 7.19 -10.36 7.55
C LEU A 220 5.70 -10.10 7.80
N LEU A 221 4.86 -10.30 6.78
CA LEU A 221 3.43 -10.04 6.88
C LEU A 221 2.73 -10.99 7.87
N ALA A 222 3.06 -12.28 7.85
CA ALA A 222 2.51 -13.27 8.77
C ALA A 222 2.86 -12.92 10.23
N ARG A 223 4.11 -12.57 10.51
CA ARG A 223 4.52 -12.14 11.86
C ARG A 223 3.82 -10.86 12.31
N LEU A 224 3.57 -9.92 11.41
CA LEU A 224 2.84 -8.70 11.76
C LEU A 224 1.38 -8.95 12.14
N THR A 225 0.79 -10.13 11.89
CA THR A 225 -0.58 -10.46 12.33
C THR A 225 -0.71 -10.68 13.84
N ILE A 226 0.41 -10.73 14.58
CA ILE A 226 0.45 -10.79 16.05
C ILE A 226 1.13 -9.56 16.67
N HIS A 227 1.19 -8.46 15.93
CA HIS A 227 1.75 -7.21 16.42
C HIS A 227 0.84 -6.53 17.47
N MET A 228 1.41 -5.78 18.43
CA MET A 228 0.64 -5.08 19.48
C MET A 228 -0.39 -4.08 18.93
N ASP A 229 -0.07 -3.48 17.79
CA ASP A 229 -0.95 -2.56 17.07
C ASP A 229 -2.02 -3.29 16.25
N GLU A 230 -3.30 -3.09 16.59
CA GLU A 230 -4.44 -3.75 15.96
C GLU A 230 -4.61 -3.38 14.47
N GLU A 231 -4.47 -2.10 14.12
CA GLU A 231 -4.63 -1.66 12.73
C GLU A 231 -3.52 -2.25 11.84
N LEU A 232 -2.28 -2.32 12.35
CA LEU A 232 -1.18 -2.97 11.64
C LEU A 232 -1.43 -4.47 11.44
N ARG A 233 -1.98 -5.17 12.44
CA ARG A 233 -2.37 -6.58 12.30
C ARG A 233 -3.40 -6.78 11.19
N ALA A 234 -4.45 -5.96 11.19
CA ALA A 234 -5.51 -6.01 10.18
C ALA A 234 -4.94 -5.74 8.77
N LEU A 235 -4.10 -4.72 8.62
CA LEU A 235 -3.45 -4.39 7.35
C LEU A 235 -2.54 -5.52 6.87
N ALA A 236 -1.75 -6.13 7.75
CA ALA A 236 -0.85 -7.22 7.38
C ALA A 236 -1.63 -8.43 6.84
N PHE A 237 -2.71 -8.81 7.51
CA PHE A 237 -3.56 -9.91 7.06
C PHE A 237 -4.30 -9.58 5.75
N ASN A 238 -4.86 -8.37 5.63
CA ASN A 238 -5.50 -7.92 4.39
C ASN A 238 -4.51 -7.90 3.22
N THR A 239 -3.26 -7.53 3.45
CA THR A 239 -2.20 -7.57 2.43
C THR A 239 -1.88 -9.00 2.01
N LEU A 240 -1.79 -9.97 2.93
CA LEU A 240 -1.62 -11.40 2.56
C LEU A 240 -2.78 -11.89 1.68
N GLN A 241 -4.01 -11.53 2.03
CA GLN A 241 -5.21 -11.85 1.26
C GLN A 241 -5.17 -11.24 -0.14
N ALA A 242 -4.79 -9.96 -0.26
CA ALA A 242 -4.65 -9.28 -1.54
C ALA A 242 -3.59 -9.96 -2.42
N LEU A 243 -2.42 -10.30 -1.86
CA LEU A 243 -1.37 -11.00 -2.58
C LEU A 243 -1.83 -12.37 -3.12
N MET A 244 -2.59 -13.15 -2.34
CA MET A 244 -3.15 -14.42 -2.81
C MET A 244 -4.19 -14.26 -3.93
N LEU A 245 -4.95 -13.17 -3.93
CA LEU A 245 -5.94 -12.87 -4.95
C LEU A 245 -5.28 -12.40 -6.25
N ASP A 246 -4.36 -11.45 -6.15
CA ASP A 246 -3.74 -10.78 -7.29
C ASP A 246 -2.67 -11.66 -7.96
N PHE A 247 -2.00 -12.53 -7.20
CA PHE A 247 -0.93 -13.41 -7.69
C PHE A 247 -1.27 -14.89 -7.46
N PRO A 248 -1.87 -15.58 -8.46
CA PRO A 248 -2.18 -17.00 -8.35
C PRO A 248 -0.98 -17.88 -8.02
N ASP A 249 0.21 -17.51 -8.47
CA ASP A 249 1.47 -18.21 -8.23
C ASP A 249 2.05 -17.99 -6.82
N TRP A 250 1.46 -17.12 -5.99
CA TRP A 250 1.88 -16.88 -4.60
C TRP A 250 1.02 -17.64 -3.59
N ARG A 251 -0.08 -18.25 -4.01
CA ARG A 251 -1.08 -18.86 -3.10
C ARG A 251 -0.48 -19.94 -2.21
N GLU A 252 0.33 -20.82 -2.78
CA GLU A 252 0.99 -21.90 -2.05
C GLU A 252 2.05 -21.36 -1.08
N ASP A 253 2.83 -20.37 -1.51
CA ASP A 253 3.85 -19.74 -0.67
C ASP A 253 3.22 -19.01 0.53
N VAL A 254 2.11 -18.29 0.32
CA VAL A 254 1.40 -17.58 1.39
C VAL A 254 0.87 -18.55 2.43
N LEU A 255 0.24 -19.65 2.00
CA LEU A 255 -0.30 -20.65 2.92
C LEU A 255 0.81 -21.38 3.67
N SER A 256 1.84 -21.82 2.96
CA SER A 256 2.98 -22.52 3.55
C SER A 256 3.70 -21.63 4.56
N GLY A 257 3.94 -20.37 4.19
CA GLY A 257 4.56 -19.38 5.06
C GLY A 257 3.71 -19.07 6.30
N PHE A 258 2.38 -18.97 6.16
CA PHE A 258 1.50 -18.71 7.30
C PHE A 258 1.39 -19.91 8.25
N VAL A 259 1.33 -21.14 7.73
CA VAL A 259 1.38 -22.37 8.54
C VAL A 259 2.71 -22.46 9.29
N TYR A 260 3.82 -22.20 8.59
CA TYR A 260 5.14 -22.20 9.20
C TYR A 260 5.26 -21.16 10.33
N PHE A 261 4.72 -19.96 10.12
CA PHE A 261 4.62 -18.92 11.16
C PHE A 261 3.84 -19.41 12.39
N ILE A 262 2.66 -20.02 12.22
CA ILE A 262 1.86 -20.54 13.34
C ILE A 262 2.66 -21.54 14.16
N VAL A 263 3.28 -22.51 13.48
CA VAL A 263 4.02 -23.60 14.14
C VAL A 263 5.26 -23.08 14.87
N ARG A 264 5.97 -22.09 14.31
CA ARG A 264 7.26 -21.63 14.85
C ARG A 264 7.17 -20.48 15.84
N GLU A 265 6.29 -19.51 15.60
CA GLU A 265 6.28 -18.26 16.38
C GLU A 265 5.12 -18.16 17.36
N VAL A 266 3.94 -18.71 17.03
CA VAL A 266 2.78 -18.63 17.92
C VAL A 266 2.84 -19.74 18.97
N THR A 267 3.01 -21.00 18.54
CA THR A 267 3.11 -22.18 19.42
C THR A 267 1.91 -22.36 20.38
N ASP A 268 1.88 -23.47 21.11
CA ASP A 268 0.80 -23.75 22.08
C ASP A 268 0.90 -22.88 23.36
N LEU A 269 1.97 -22.10 23.51
CA LEU A 269 2.21 -21.21 24.64
C LEU A 269 1.29 -19.97 24.64
N HIS A 270 0.66 -19.66 23.50
CA HIS A 270 -0.21 -18.50 23.34
C HIS A 270 -1.60 -18.89 22.79
N PRO A 271 -2.49 -19.50 23.59
CA PRO A 271 -3.74 -20.10 23.11
C PRO A 271 -4.66 -19.12 22.36
N THR A 272 -4.73 -17.86 22.80
CA THR A 272 -5.56 -16.82 22.15
C THR A 272 -4.99 -16.38 20.80
N LEU A 273 -3.67 -16.27 20.69
CA LEU A 273 -3.01 -15.97 19.42
C LEU A 273 -3.13 -17.15 18.46
N LEU A 274 -3.02 -18.38 18.96
CA LEU A 274 -3.18 -19.60 18.18
C LEU A 274 -4.58 -19.71 17.59
N ASP A 275 -5.64 -19.54 18.40
CA ASP A 275 -7.02 -19.54 17.92
C ASP A 275 -7.25 -18.50 16.81
N ASN A 276 -6.76 -17.27 17.00
CA ASN A 276 -6.85 -16.22 15.99
C ASN A 276 -6.08 -16.56 14.70
N ALA A 277 -4.87 -17.10 14.83
CA ALA A 277 -4.06 -17.47 13.68
C ALA A 277 -4.69 -18.64 12.89
N VAL A 278 -5.27 -19.63 13.57
CA VAL A 278 -6.00 -20.72 12.91
C VAL A 278 -7.24 -20.19 12.17
N LYS A 279 -7.99 -19.25 12.77
CA LYS A 279 -9.11 -18.59 12.08
C LYS A 279 -8.65 -17.84 10.82
N MET A 280 -7.54 -17.11 10.90
CA MET A 280 -6.92 -16.45 9.74
C MET A 280 -6.50 -17.45 8.66
N LEU A 281 -5.91 -18.59 9.03
CA LEU A 281 -5.55 -19.65 8.08
C LEU A 281 -6.78 -20.21 7.36
N VAL A 282 -7.87 -20.49 8.09
CA VAL A 282 -9.14 -20.95 7.50
C VAL A 282 -9.70 -19.92 6.51
N GLN A 283 -9.58 -18.62 6.81
CA GLN A 283 -9.98 -17.55 5.90
C GLN A 283 -9.12 -17.53 4.63
N LEU A 284 -7.80 -17.67 4.73
CA LEU A 284 -6.90 -17.75 3.56
C LEU A 284 -7.24 -18.94 2.65
N ILE A 285 -7.46 -20.12 3.25
CA ILE A 285 -7.86 -21.34 2.51
C ILE A 285 -9.22 -21.15 1.84
N SER A 286 -10.18 -20.55 2.54
CA SER A 286 -11.52 -20.29 2.01
C SER A 286 -11.47 -19.32 0.83
N GLN A 287 -10.65 -18.27 0.93
CA GLN A 287 -10.44 -17.31 -0.14
C GLN A 287 -9.78 -17.94 -1.37
N TRP A 288 -8.77 -18.80 -1.17
CA TRP A 288 -8.17 -19.55 -2.27
C TRP A 288 -9.21 -20.39 -3.01
N LYS A 289 -10.00 -21.17 -2.27
CA LYS A 289 -11.09 -21.99 -2.85
C LYS A 289 -12.04 -21.14 -3.69
N GLN A 290 -12.48 -19.99 -3.17
CA GLN A 290 -13.38 -19.08 -3.88
C GLN A 290 -12.73 -18.51 -5.15
N ALA A 291 -11.46 -18.11 -5.08
CA ALA A 291 -10.74 -17.57 -6.23
C ALA A 291 -10.61 -18.60 -7.37
N VAL A 292 -10.34 -19.87 -7.06
CA VAL A 292 -10.30 -20.96 -8.05
C VAL A 292 -11.68 -21.22 -8.65
N GLN A 293 -12.74 -21.21 -7.84
CA GLN A 293 -14.11 -21.40 -8.35
C GLN A 293 -14.54 -20.30 -9.33
N ILE A 294 -14.18 -19.04 -9.05
CA ILE A 294 -14.46 -17.90 -9.95
C ILE A 294 -13.65 -18.04 -11.24
N GLN A 295 -12.37 -18.42 -11.15
CA GLN A 295 -11.53 -18.66 -12.33
C GLN A 295 -12.11 -19.75 -13.23
N ASN A 296 -12.57 -20.87 -12.67
CA ASN A 296 -13.18 -21.96 -13.43
C ASN A 296 -14.48 -21.54 -14.12
N LYS A 297 -15.38 -20.83 -13.40
CA LYS A 297 -16.63 -20.31 -13.99
C LYS A 297 -16.38 -19.35 -15.16
N ASN A 298 -15.36 -18.50 -15.05
CA ASN A 298 -15.01 -17.57 -16.13
C ASN A 298 -14.48 -18.31 -17.37
N GLN A 299 -13.70 -19.38 -17.19
CA GLN A 299 -13.21 -20.22 -18.28
C GLN A 299 -14.35 -20.99 -18.98
N GLU A 300 -15.31 -21.53 -18.22
CA GLU A 300 -16.50 -22.19 -18.79
C GLU A 300 -17.36 -21.22 -19.61
N THR A 301 -17.55 -19.99 -19.11
CA THR A 301 -18.30 -18.95 -19.82
C THR A 301 -17.61 -18.54 -21.13
N GLN A 302 -16.27 -18.39 -21.13
CA GLN A 302 -15.52 -18.09 -22.35
C GLN A 302 -15.57 -19.23 -23.37
N ARG A 303 -15.49 -20.50 -22.92
CA ARG A 303 -15.63 -21.67 -23.80
C ARG A 303 -17.04 -21.81 -24.40
N GLY A 304 -18.08 -21.42 -23.65
CA GLY A 304 -19.46 -21.38 -24.13
C GLY A 304 -19.68 -20.33 -25.24
N ILE A 305 -18.94 -19.22 -25.22
CA ILE A 305 -19.02 -18.16 -26.24
C ILE A 305 -18.23 -18.54 -27.50
N THR A 306 -17.07 -19.21 -27.37
CA THR A 306 -16.28 -19.63 -28.54
C THR A 306 -16.89 -20.80 -29.32
N ASN A 307 -17.75 -21.60 -28.69
CA ASN A 307 -18.47 -22.70 -29.35
C ASN A 307 -19.82 -22.29 -29.96
N GLY A 308 -20.07 -20.98 -30.12
CA GLY A 308 -21.32 -20.40 -30.66
C GLY A 308 -21.57 -20.58 -32.16
N SER A 309 -21.00 -21.59 -32.81
CA SER A 309 -21.34 -21.97 -34.19
C SER A 309 -21.62 -23.47 -34.32
N ALA A 310 -22.71 -23.92 -33.69
CA ALA A 310 -23.67 -24.92 -34.18
C ALA A 310 -24.63 -25.30 -33.04
N PRO A 311 -25.95 -25.35 -33.25
CA PRO A 311 -26.88 -25.87 -32.26
C PRO A 311 -26.82 -27.40 -32.32
N THR A 312 -26.06 -28.05 -31.44
CA THR A 312 -26.25 -29.49 -31.21
C THR A 312 -27.22 -29.67 -30.05
N LEU A 313 -28.35 -30.28 -30.41
CA LEU A 313 -29.50 -30.57 -29.56
C LEU A 313 -29.10 -31.25 -28.25
N SER A 314 -29.69 -30.77 -27.17
CA SER A 314 -29.72 -31.36 -25.84
C SER A 314 -30.31 -32.77 -25.88
N LEU A 315 -29.53 -33.78 -25.54
CA LEU A 315 -30.06 -35.09 -25.19
C LEU A 315 -30.41 -35.07 -23.70
N GLU A 316 -31.71 -35.01 -23.40
CA GLU A 316 -32.26 -35.28 -22.08
C GLU A 316 -31.79 -36.66 -21.58
N ARG A 317 -31.21 -36.69 -20.38
CA ARG A 317 -31.38 -37.82 -19.48
C ARG A 317 -31.84 -37.29 -18.13
N THR A 318 -33.10 -37.56 -17.86
CA THR A 318 -33.85 -37.28 -16.65
C THR A 318 -33.23 -37.96 -15.41
N PRO A 319 -33.54 -37.43 -14.20
CA PRO A 319 -32.93 -37.84 -12.95
C PRO A 319 -33.63 -39.09 -12.40
N TYR A 320 -32.88 -40.04 -11.86
CA TYR A 320 -33.43 -41.04 -10.95
C TYR A 320 -33.03 -40.71 -9.51
N SER A 321 -34.07 -40.60 -8.68
CA SER A 321 -34.08 -40.31 -7.26
C SER A 321 -33.68 -41.53 -6.42
N ASN A 322 -33.06 -41.25 -5.26
CA ASN A 322 -33.05 -42.00 -3.99
C ASN A 322 -32.52 -43.45 -3.96
N VAL A 323 -31.59 -43.74 -3.03
CA VAL A 323 -31.81 -44.46 -1.75
C VAL A 323 -30.44 -44.86 -1.14
N PHE A 324 -30.38 -44.79 0.18
CA PHE A 324 -29.32 -45.16 1.14
C PHE A 324 -28.52 -46.45 0.88
N HIS A 325 -27.25 -46.43 1.29
CA HIS A 325 -26.73 -47.27 2.40
C HIS A 325 -25.54 -46.61 3.09
#